data_AF-A0A937ESZ5-F1
#
_entry.id   AF-A0A937ESZ5-F1
#
_cell.length_a   1.000
_cell.length_b   1.000
_cell.length_c   1.000
_cell.angle_alpha   90.00
_cell.angle_beta   90.00
_cell.angle_gamma   90.00
#
_symmetry.space_group_name_H-M   'P 1'
#
loop_
_entity.id
_entity.type
_entity.pdbx_description
1 polymer ?
#
loop_
_entity_poly.entity_id
_entity_poly.type
_entity_poly.pdbx_seq_one_letter_code
_entity_poly.pdbx_strand_id
1 'polypeptide(L)'
;MSRMDMRRAVAVLAEEAEQQIQDQTWKLTPSDRALAVEAEAGLRDAVGPPDVQEALPQIKRLEHLRETLAVLAISLARTHGRLAWFLSGTVNALGPVLRWRALSADRGGTFGTVLPSPEEYTEAEDAVRQLRDALARITAEPDSNGAGCGSSPASGA
;
A
#
# COMPACT_ATOMS: atom_id res chain seq x y z
N MET A 1 -0.12 -23.00 10.69
CA MET A 1 -0.41 -21.57 10.42
C MET A 1 -0.05 -21.33 8.97
N SER A 2 -1.06 -21.14 8.11
CA SER A 2 -0.87 -20.92 6.68
C SER A 2 0.05 -19.72 6.48
N ARG A 3 1.13 -19.87 5.70
CA ARG A 3 1.90 -18.73 5.19
C ARG A 3 0.92 -17.95 4.33
N MET A 4 0.32 -16.89 4.89
CA MET A 4 -0.47 -15.96 4.09
C MET A 4 0.50 -15.26 3.15
N ASP A 5 0.22 -15.35 1.86
CA ASP A 5 0.91 -14.59 0.83
C ASP A 5 0.71 -13.10 1.13
N MET A 6 1.81 -12.32 1.19
CA MET A 6 1.83 -10.89 1.50
C MET A 6 0.86 -10.12 0.61
N ARG A 7 0.85 -10.46 -0.69
CA ARG A 7 -0.10 -9.88 -1.65
C ARG A 7 -1.54 -10.12 -1.25
N ARG A 8 -1.89 -11.35 -0.86
CA ARG A 8 -3.25 -11.69 -0.42
C ARG A 8 -3.62 -10.98 0.87
N ALA A 9 -2.70 -10.89 1.83
CA ALA A 9 -2.95 -10.19 3.08
C ALA A 9 -3.23 -8.70 2.84
N VAL A 10 -2.44 -8.05 1.98
CA VAL A 10 -2.68 -6.66 1.59
C VAL A 10 -3.98 -6.50 0.81
N ALA A 11 -4.32 -7.45 -0.08
CA ALA A 11 -5.58 -7.43 -0.81
C ALA A 11 -6.80 -7.41 0.11
N VAL A 12 -6.82 -8.29 1.10
CA VAL A 12 -7.91 -8.36 2.08
C VAL A 12 -8.04 -7.05 2.87
N LEU A 13 -6.91 -6.47 3.30
CA LEU A 13 -6.91 -5.19 4.01
C LEU A 13 -7.40 -4.04 3.13
N ALA A 14 -7.01 -4.03 1.86
CA ALA A 14 -7.44 -3.01 0.89
C ALA A 14 -8.95 -3.10 0.62
N GLU A 15 -9.46 -4.30 0.40
CA GLU A 15 -10.90 -4.55 0.22
C GLU A 15 -11.70 -4.10 1.44
N GLU A 16 -11.24 -4.43 2.66
CA GLU A 16 -11.88 -3.98 3.89
C GLU A 16 -11.86 -2.45 4.05
N ALA A 17 -10.72 -1.81 3.77
CA ALA A 17 -10.58 -0.37 3.80
C ALA A 17 -11.56 0.32 2.83
N GLU A 18 -11.61 -0.14 1.59
CA GLU A 18 -12.51 0.40 0.56
C GLU A 18 -13.98 0.21 0.93
N GLN A 19 -14.36 -0.98 1.42
CA GLN A 19 -15.72 -1.25 1.87
C GLN A 19 -16.13 -0.33 3.02
N GLN A 20 -15.25 -0.10 4.00
CA GLN A 20 -15.56 0.79 5.12
C GLN A 20 -15.75 2.25 4.68
N ILE A 21 -15.00 2.71 3.67
CA ILE A 21 -15.20 4.03 3.05
C ILE A 21 -16.55 4.09 2.32
N GLN A 22 -16.85 3.09 1.49
CA GLN A 22 -18.10 3.00 0.73
C GLN A 22 -19.34 2.97 1.63
N ASP A 23 -19.28 2.19 2.71
CA ASP A 23 -20.36 2.11 3.71
C ASP A 23 -20.44 3.34 4.63
N GLN A 24 -19.57 4.35 4.40
CA GLN A 24 -19.44 5.56 5.21
C GLN A 24 -19.16 5.29 6.69
N THR A 25 -18.76 4.07 7.03
CA THR A 25 -18.37 3.71 8.39
C THR A 25 -17.05 4.35 8.73
N TRP A 26 -16.12 4.44 7.76
CA TRP A 26 -14.90 5.24 7.81
C TRP A 26 -15.06 6.52 6.99
N LYS A 27 -15.03 7.66 7.65
CA LYS A 27 -14.94 8.98 7.00
C LYS A 27 -13.50 9.48 7.11
N LEU A 28 -12.80 9.53 5.99
CA LEU A 28 -11.44 10.08 5.94
C LEU A 28 -11.44 11.56 6.28
N THR A 29 -10.68 11.93 7.31
CA THR A 29 -10.44 13.34 7.61
C THR A 29 -9.51 13.95 6.55
N PRO A 30 -9.49 15.29 6.38
CA PRO A 30 -8.54 15.94 5.49
C PRO A 30 -7.07 15.60 5.82
N SER A 31 -6.75 15.46 7.11
CA SER A 31 -5.40 15.06 7.55
C SER A 31 -5.06 13.63 7.17
N ASP A 32 -6.00 12.70 7.34
CA ASP A 32 -5.80 11.30 6.93
C ASP A 32 -5.65 11.17 5.42
N ARG A 33 -6.43 11.95 4.64
CA ARG A 33 -6.31 12.00 3.18
C ARG A 33 -4.93 12.50 2.77
N ALA A 34 -4.44 13.58 3.38
CA ALA A 34 -3.11 14.10 3.10
C ALA A 34 -2.01 13.08 3.40
N LEU A 35 -2.08 12.39 4.55
CA LEU A 35 -1.12 11.34 4.92
C LEU A 35 -1.19 10.12 3.99
N ALA A 36 -2.38 9.72 3.57
CA ALA A 36 -2.56 8.62 2.63
C ALA A 36 -2.02 8.95 1.24
N VAL A 37 -2.17 10.21 0.78
CA VAL A 37 -1.54 10.71 -0.46
C VAL A 37 -0.02 10.76 -0.34
N GLU A 38 0.53 11.25 0.78
CA GLU A 38 1.99 11.25 1.03
C GLU A 38 2.55 9.83 1.03
N ALA A 39 1.87 8.89 1.70
CA ALA A 39 2.24 7.48 1.72
C ALA A 39 2.21 6.87 0.32
N GLU A 40 1.14 7.12 -0.44
CA GLU A 40 0.97 6.67 -1.83
C GLU A 40 2.13 7.12 -2.72
N ALA A 41 2.50 8.40 -2.64
CA ALA A 41 3.64 8.94 -3.38
C ALA A 41 4.95 8.25 -2.98
N GLY A 42 5.22 8.09 -1.68
CA GLY A 42 6.42 7.40 -1.21
C GLY A 42 6.49 5.93 -1.64
N LEU A 43 5.35 5.24 -1.67
CA LEU A 43 5.25 3.85 -2.17
C LEU A 43 5.55 3.78 -3.67
N ARG A 44 5.03 4.73 -4.45
CA ARG A 44 5.27 4.84 -5.89
C ARG A 44 6.75 5.09 -6.20
N ASP A 45 7.41 5.93 -5.42
CA ASP A 45 8.83 6.25 -5.59
C ASP A 45 9.73 5.05 -5.21
N ALA A 46 9.39 4.34 -4.13
CA ALA A 46 10.16 3.18 -3.69
C ALA A 46 10.02 1.98 -4.62
N VAL A 47 8.79 1.61 -5.02
CA VAL A 47 8.54 0.44 -5.88
C VAL A 47 7.97 0.88 -7.22
N GLY A 48 8.85 0.86 -8.22
CA GLY A 48 8.53 1.23 -9.58
C GLY A 48 7.74 0.17 -10.38
N PRO A 49 7.61 0.38 -11.70
CA PRO A 49 7.00 -0.57 -12.62
C PRO A 49 7.63 -1.97 -12.54
N PRO A 50 6.87 -3.05 -12.80
CA PRO A 50 7.37 -4.43 -12.70
C PRO A 50 8.66 -4.70 -13.49
N ASP A 51 8.71 -4.26 -14.75
CA ASP A 51 9.85 -4.48 -15.65
C ASP A 51 11.13 -3.79 -15.16
N VAL A 52 11.00 -2.56 -14.64
CA VAL A 52 12.11 -1.81 -14.06
C VAL A 52 12.59 -2.49 -12.79
N GLN A 53 11.67 -2.91 -11.94
CA GLN A 53 11.97 -3.47 -10.63
C GLN A 53 12.59 -4.88 -10.73
N GLU A 54 12.13 -5.72 -11.66
CA GLU A 54 12.69 -7.05 -11.91
C GLU A 54 14.11 -7.01 -12.46
N ALA A 55 14.45 -5.95 -13.21
CA ALA A 55 15.79 -5.75 -13.75
C ALA A 55 16.83 -5.32 -12.68
N LEU A 56 16.39 -4.94 -11.48
CA LEU A 56 17.28 -4.49 -10.42
C LEU A 56 18.05 -5.65 -9.77
N PRO A 57 19.29 -5.39 -9.31
CA PRO A 57 19.98 -6.32 -8.41
C PRO A 57 19.15 -6.59 -7.14
N GLN A 58 19.18 -7.82 -6.62
CA GLN A 58 18.40 -8.24 -5.44
C GLN A 58 18.61 -7.34 -4.21
N ILE A 59 19.83 -6.82 -4.03
CA ILE A 59 20.13 -5.87 -2.94
C ILE A 59 19.33 -4.57 -3.07
N LYS A 60 19.13 -4.07 -4.29
CA LYS A 60 18.33 -2.87 -4.57
C LYS A 60 16.84 -3.13 -4.45
N ARG A 61 16.36 -4.28 -4.92
CA ARG A 61 14.98 -4.71 -4.69
C ARG A 61 14.65 -4.77 -3.19
N LEU A 62 15.57 -5.31 -2.38
CA LEU A 62 15.42 -5.36 -0.92
C LEU A 62 15.47 -3.97 -0.26
N GLU A 63 16.34 -3.09 -0.74
CA GLU A 63 16.44 -1.69 -0.28
C GLU A 63 15.10 -0.97 -0.47
N HIS A 64 14.53 -1.04 -1.68
CA HIS A 64 13.24 -0.43 -2.03
C HIS A 64 12.07 -0.97 -1.18
N LEU A 65 12.01 -2.28 -0.96
CA LEU A 65 10.98 -2.89 -0.11
C LEU A 65 11.12 -2.46 1.37
N ARG A 66 12.34 -2.22 1.85
CA ARG A 66 12.56 -1.70 3.21
C ARG A 66 12.25 -0.21 3.31
N GLU A 67 12.52 0.55 2.27
CA GLU A 67 12.11 1.95 2.16
C GLU A 67 10.59 2.09 2.21
N THR A 68 9.86 1.21 1.52
CA THR A 68 8.39 1.10 1.64
C THR A 68 7.95 0.93 3.09
N LEU A 69 8.57 0.01 3.83
CA LEU A 69 8.26 -0.18 5.26
C LEU A 69 8.57 1.07 6.10
N ALA A 70 9.61 1.83 5.75
CA ALA A 70 9.93 3.08 6.42
C ALA A 70 8.86 4.16 6.16
N VAL A 71 8.41 4.32 4.90
CA VAL A 71 7.32 5.22 4.54
C VAL A 71 6.06 4.89 5.35
N LEU A 72 5.67 3.60 5.36
CA LEU A 72 4.49 3.14 6.10
C LEU A 72 4.62 3.38 7.61
N ALA A 73 5.80 3.13 8.20
CA ALA A 73 6.04 3.34 9.61
C ALA A 73 5.96 4.84 9.98
N ILE A 74 6.48 5.73 9.15
CA ILE A 74 6.41 7.18 9.35
C ILE A 74 4.95 7.65 9.25
N SER A 75 4.20 7.23 8.24
CA SER A 75 2.79 7.57 8.09
C SER A 75 1.97 7.04 9.27
N LEU A 76 2.20 5.80 9.70
CA LEU A 76 1.56 5.19 10.87
C LEU A 76 1.82 5.99 12.15
N ALA A 77 3.06 6.45 12.36
CA ALA A 77 3.41 7.25 13.54
C ALA A 77 2.70 8.62 13.59
N ARG A 78 2.24 9.13 12.44
CA ARG A 78 1.55 10.43 12.30
C ARG A 78 0.03 10.34 12.31
N THR A 79 -0.55 9.14 12.31
CA THR A 79 -2.01 8.95 12.26
C THR A 79 -2.53 8.13 13.44
N HIS A 80 -3.83 8.23 13.68
CA HIS A 80 -4.57 7.46 14.66
C HIS A 80 -5.88 6.94 14.05
N GLY A 81 -6.53 5.98 14.71
CA GLY A 81 -7.81 5.43 14.24
C GLY A 81 -7.67 4.50 13.04
N ARG A 82 -8.64 4.52 12.12
CA ARG A 82 -8.75 3.50 11.07
C ARG A 82 -7.62 3.52 10.04
N LEU A 83 -7.11 4.71 9.68
CA LEU A 83 -5.94 4.79 8.81
C LEU A 83 -4.74 4.11 9.49
N ALA A 84 -4.52 4.36 10.79
CA ALA A 84 -3.46 3.71 11.54
C ALA A 84 -3.65 2.18 11.60
N TRP A 85 -4.88 1.69 11.77
CA TRP A 85 -5.16 0.24 11.76
C TRP A 85 -4.86 -0.38 10.39
N PHE A 86 -5.28 0.26 9.30
CA PHE A 86 -5.01 -0.18 7.94
C PHE A 86 -3.49 -0.22 7.63
N LEU A 87 -2.77 0.86 7.95
CA LEU A 87 -1.32 0.94 7.76
C LEU A 87 -0.59 -0.07 8.63
N SER A 88 -0.99 -0.25 9.89
CA SER A 88 -0.41 -1.25 10.80
C SER A 88 -0.62 -2.67 10.29
N GLY A 89 -1.83 -3.00 9.79
CA GLY A 89 -2.11 -4.29 9.15
C GLY A 89 -1.18 -4.54 7.97
N THR A 90 -0.95 -3.53 7.15
CA THR A 90 -0.07 -3.64 5.98
C THR A 90 1.41 -3.80 6.36
N VAL A 91 1.89 -3.05 7.34
CA VAL A 91 3.25 -3.22 7.90
C VAL A 91 3.44 -4.64 8.43
N ASN A 92 2.44 -5.19 9.13
CA ASN A 92 2.49 -6.57 9.61
C ASN A 92 2.52 -7.59 8.46
N ALA A 93 1.73 -7.38 7.41
CA ALA A 93 1.74 -8.24 6.22
C ALA A 93 3.12 -8.25 5.53
N LEU A 94 3.75 -7.08 5.40
CA LEU A 94 5.08 -6.92 4.78
C LEU A 94 6.25 -7.21 5.74
N GLY A 95 5.97 -7.50 7.02
CA GLY A 95 6.96 -7.79 8.06
C GLY A 95 8.03 -8.82 7.69
N PRO A 96 7.75 -9.89 6.92
CA PRO A 96 8.77 -10.85 6.48
C PRO A 96 9.97 -10.21 5.76
N VAL A 97 9.77 -9.12 5.01
CA VAL A 97 10.82 -8.39 4.26
C VAL A 97 11.96 -7.93 5.18
N LEU A 98 11.66 -7.56 6.43
CA LEU A 98 12.68 -7.10 7.39
C LEU A 98 13.72 -8.19 7.68
N ARG A 99 13.33 -9.47 7.57
CA ARG A 99 14.19 -10.62 7.79
C ARG A 99 14.91 -11.09 6.54
N TRP A 100 14.70 -10.46 5.39
CA TRP A 100 15.39 -10.88 4.18
C TRP A 100 16.86 -10.43 4.16
N ARG A 101 17.70 -11.18 3.49
CA ARG A 101 19.08 -10.77 3.16
C ARG A 101 19.30 -10.91 1.67
N ALA A 102 20.11 -10.02 1.11
CA ALA A 102 20.50 -10.08 -0.31
C ALA A 102 21.87 -10.74 -0.52
N LEU A 103 22.66 -10.91 0.54
CA LEU A 103 23.99 -11.51 0.47
C LEU A 103 23.98 -12.93 1.02
N SER A 104 24.79 -13.79 0.42
CA SER A 104 25.07 -15.14 0.93
C SER A 104 25.82 -15.06 2.27
N ALA A 105 25.63 -16.06 3.11
CA ALA A 105 26.32 -16.13 4.39
C ALA A 105 27.65 -16.87 4.22
N ASP A 106 28.78 -16.16 4.23
CA ASP A 106 30.11 -16.72 3.99
C ASP A 106 30.71 -17.48 5.18
N ARG A 107 29.85 -18.16 5.97
CA ARG A 107 30.08 -18.87 7.26
C ARG A 107 29.86 -17.97 8.49
N GLY A 108 28.68 -18.11 9.09
CA GLY A 108 28.30 -17.42 10.32
C GLY A 108 26.79 -17.46 10.56
N GLY A 109 26.35 -17.09 11.76
CA GLY A 109 24.93 -16.90 12.05
C GLY A 109 24.40 -15.67 11.30
N THR A 110 23.20 -15.76 10.74
CA THR A 110 22.64 -14.71 9.87
C THR A 110 21.62 -13.83 10.59
N PHE A 111 21.68 -13.76 11.92
CA PHE A 111 20.70 -13.05 12.76
C PHE A 111 19.23 -13.43 12.46
N GLY A 112 19.00 -14.70 12.11
CA GLY A 112 17.65 -15.18 11.76
C GLY A 112 17.11 -14.66 10.42
N THR A 113 17.97 -14.06 9.58
CA THR A 113 17.60 -13.64 8.23
C THR A 113 17.49 -14.82 7.27
N VAL A 114 16.73 -14.63 6.19
CA VAL A 114 16.45 -15.61 5.14
C VAL A 114 16.81 -15.05 3.77
N LEU A 115 17.27 -15.89 2.85
CA LEU A 115 17.46 -15.51 1.46
C LEU A 115 16.12 -15.71 0.74
N PRO A 116 15.43 -14.64 0.31
CA PRO A 116 14.16 -14.77 -0.39
C PRO A 116 14.37 -15.34 -1.80
N SER A 117 13.35 -16.02 -2.32
CA SER A 117 13.31 -16.41 -3.73
C SER A 117 12.97 -15.20 -4.63
N PRO A 118 13.27 -15.26 -5.94
CA PRO A 118 12.83 -14.22 -6.88
C PRO A 118 11.32 -13.97 -6.87
N GLU A 119 10.52 -15.03 -6.69
CA GLU A 119 9.07 -14.96 -6.60
C GLU A 119 8.61 -14.24 -5.33
N GLU A 120 9.28 -14.45 -4.18
CA GLU A 120 8.97 -13.73 -2.94
C GLU A 120 9.20 -12.22 -3.10
N TYR A 121 10.26 -11.81 -3.81
CA TYR A 121 10.45 -10.39 -4.15
C TYR A 121 9.31 -9.83 -4.98
N THR A 122 8.95 -10.50 -6.08
CA THR A 122 7.88 -10.05 -6.97
C THR A 122 6.54 -9.99 -6.23
N GLU A 123 6.26 -10.96 -5.37
CA GLU A 123 5.06 -10.99 -4.54
C GLU A 123 4.98 -9.80 -3.57
N ALA A 124 6.08 -9.47 -2.89
CA ALA A 124 6.14 -8.30 -2.01
C ALA A 124 5.97 -7.00 -2.78
N GLU A 125 6.61 -6.87 -3.95
CA GLU A 125 6.50 -5.69 -4.80
C GLU A 125 5.08 -5.51 -5.35
N ASP A 126 4.41 -6.61 -5.73
CA ASP A 126 3.00 -6.59 -6.13
C ASP A 126 2.07 -6.21 -4.97
N ALA A 127 2.35 -6.69 -3.76
CA ALA A 127 1.63 -6.28 -2.57
C ALA A 127 1.76 -4.76 -2.34
N VAL A 128 2.95 -4.20 -2.51
CA VAL A 128 3.20 -2.75 -2.41
C VAL A 128 2.45 -1.97 -3.49
N ARG A 129 2.45 -2.43 -4.74
CA ARG A 129 1.67 -1.80 -5.82
C ARG A 129 0.18 -1.84 -5.53
N GLN A 130 -0.33 -2.96 -5.02
CA GLN A 130 -1.74 -3.08 -4.63
C GLN A 130 -2.11 -2.13 -3.49
N LEU A 131 -1.24 -1.98 -2.49
CA LEU A 131 -1.42 -1.01 -1.41
C LEU A 131 -1.45 0.42 -1.94
N ARG A 132 -0.52 0.78 -2.81
CA ARG A 132 -0.48 2.09 -3.47
C ARG A 132 -1.80 2.37 -4.18
N ASP A 133 -2.29 1.42 -4.97
CA ASP A 133 -3.54 1.60 -5.71
C ASP A 133 -4.75 1.70 -4.76
N ALA A 134 -4.75 0.98 -3.63
CA ALA A 134 -5.78 1.10 -2.61
C ALA A 134 -5.77 2.48 -1.92
N LEU A 135 -4.58 3.00 -1.57
CA LEU A 135 -4.44 4.35 -1.00
C LEU A 135 -4.95 5.42 -1.97
N ALA A 136 -4.64 5.27 -3.27
CA ALA A 136 -5.17 6.16 -4.30
C ALA A 136 -6.70 6.08 -4.40
N ARG A 137 -7.30 4.89 -4.33
CA ARG A 137 -8.77 4.71 -4.37
C ARG A 137 -9.48 5.32 -3.17
N ILE A 138 -8.99 5.09 -1.95
CA ILE A 138 -9.65 5.64 -0.75
C ILE A 138 -9.50 7.17 -0.66
N THR A 139 -8.46 7.73 -1.29
CA THR A 139 -8.22 9.18 -1.34
C THR A 139 -8.75 9.86 -2.60
N ALA A 140 -9.38 9.12 -3.51
CA ALA A 140 -10.23 9.74 -4.52
C ALA A 140 -11.44 10.38 -3.82
N GLU A 141 -11.85 11.56 -4.29
CA GLU A 141 -13.14 12.10 -3.88
C GLU A 141 -14.23 11.34 -4.64
N PRO A 142 -15.36 10.98 -4.00
CA PRO A 142 -16.50 10.49 -4.75
C PRO A 142 -16.94 11.64 -5.66
N ASP A 143 -16.87 11.44 -6.98
CA ASP A 143 -17.35 12.40 -7.97
C ASP A 143 -18.76 12.84 -7.60
N SER A 144 -18.90 14.03 -7.04
CA SER A 144 -20.18 14.70 -6.84
C SER A 144 -20.67 15.30 -8.17
N ASN A 145 -20.64 14.51 -9.25
CA ASN A 145 -21.15 14.87 -10.56
C ASN A 145 -22.36 14.00 -10.91
N GLY A 146 -23.43 14.25 -10.15
CA GLY A 146 -24.75 13.63 -10.33
C GLY A 146 -25.86 14.42 -9.67
N ALA A 147 -25.71 15.74 -9.50
CA ALA A 147 -26.81 16.62 -9.11
C ALA A 147 -27.44 17.21 -10.38
N GLY A 148 -28.53 16.60 -10.83
CA GLY A 148 -29.36 17.17 -11.89
C GLY A 148 -30.04 18.46 -11.45
N CYS A 149 -30.34 19.33 -12.41
CA CYS A 149 -31.54 20.14 -12.34
C CYS A 149 -32.00 20.44 -13.76
N GLY A 150 -33.04 19.71 -14.18
CA GLY A 150 -33.84 20.11 -15.31
C GLY A 150 -34.52 21.44 -15.00
N SER A 151 -34.47 22.35 -15.96
CA SER A 151 -35.36 23.51 -16.01
C SER A 151 -35.55 23.86 -17.48
N SER A 152 -36.54 23.23 -18.09
CA SER A 152 -37.25 23.86 -19.20
C SER A 152 -38.16 24.92 -18.58
N PRO A 153 -38.31 26.07 -19.24
CA PRO A 153 -39.66 26.33 -19.74
C PRO A 153 -39.66 26.79 -21.19
N ALA A 154 -40.65 26.27 -21.90
CA ALA A 154 -41.19 26.87 -23.10
C ALA A 154 -41.74 28.26 -22.78
N SER A 155 -41.45 29.25 -23.63
CA SER A 155 -42.40 30.31 -23.93
C SER A 155 -42.15 30.81 -25.33
N GLY A 156 -43.06 30.44 -26.22
CA GLY A 156 -43.21 30.95 -27.58
C GLY A 156 -44.71 31.10 -27.83
N ALA A 157 -45.04 32.24 -28.44
CA ALA A 157 -46.38 32.78 -28.75
C ALA A 157 -47.04 33.60 -27.64
#